data_AF-A0A813EJA0-F1
#
_entry.id   AF-A0A813EJA0-F1
#
_cell.length_a   1.000
_cell.length_b   1.000
_cell.length_c   1.000
_cell.angle_alpha   90.00
_cell.angle_beta   90.00
_cell.angle_gamma   90.00
#
_symmetry.space_group_name_H-M   'P 1'
#
loop_
_entity.id
_entity.type
_entity.pdbx_description
1 polymer ?
#
loop_
_entity_poly.entity_id
_entity_poly.type
_entity_poly.pdbx_seq_one_letter_code
_entity_poly.pdbx_strand_id
1 'polypeptide(L)'
;VGEQWLPVLDVSLLLSKDEGALELRTACETIGFYFLENYEELLPQSVVKGMLEASAAAHALPTEHKEEWWLNGSDSGFMPV
;
A
#
# COMPACT_ATOMS: atom_id res chain seq x y z
N VAL A 1 -4.18 -25.36 7.40
CA VAL A 1 -4.68 -24.07 6.89
C VAL A 1 -4.49 -23.09 8.04
N GLY A 2 -3.57 -22.13 7.91
CA GLY A 2 -3.25 -21.21 9.01
C GLY A 2 -4.45 -20.31 9.30
N GLU A 3 -4.75 -20.09 10.58
CA GLU A 3 -5.76 -19.11 10.99
C GLU A 3 -5.41 -17.74 10.41
N GLN A 4 -6.34 -17.18 9.66
CA GLN A 4 -6.22 -15.82 9.16
C GLN A 4 -6.34 -14.87 10.35
N TRP A 5 -5.20 -14.39 10.85
CA TRP A 5 -5.12 -13.57 12.05
C TRP A 5 -5.50 -12.09 11.80
N LEU A 6 -5.37 -11.61 10.56
CA LEU A 6 -5.69 -10.23 10.21
C LEU A 6 -7.06 -10.14 9.51
N PRO A 7 -7.92 -9.15 9.89
CA PRO A 7 -9.17 -8.88 9.18
C PRO A 7 -8.93 -8.59 7.70
N VAL A 8 -9.88 -8.98 6.86
CA VAL A 8 -9.96 -8.57 5.45
C VAL A 8 -11.22 -7.75 5.30
N LEU A 9 -11.09 -6.57 4.70
CA LEU A 9 -12.19 -5.63 4.52
C LEU A 9 -12.47 -5.46 3.02
N ASP A 10 -13.75 -5.60 2.65
CA ASP A 10 -14.20 -5.39 1.28
C ASP A 10 -14.36 -3.88 1.01
N VAL A 11 -13.55 -3.36 0.09
CA VAL A 11 -13.55 -1.94 -0.27
C VAL A 11 -14.87 -1.49 -0.89
N SER A 12 -15.58 -2.38 -1.60
CA SER A 12 -16.88 -2.05 -2.19
C SER A 12 -17.93 -1.73 -1.11
N LEU A 13 -17.84 -2.36 0.05
CA LEU A 13 -18.70 -2.11 1.21
C LEU A 13 -18.32 -0.81 1.93
N LEU A 14 -17.02 -0.51 2.03
CA LEU A 14 -16.52 0.76 2.57
C LEU A 14 -17.03 1.98 1.79
N LEU A 15 -17.13 1.85 0.47
CA LEU A 15 -17.56 2.94 -0.40
C LEU A 15 -19.07 3.10 -0.50
N SER A 16 -19.85 2.07 -0.15
CA SER A 16 -21.28 2.06 -0.42
C SER A 16 -22.17 2.33 0.79
N LYS A 17 -21.77 2.05 2.05
CA LYS A 17 -22.62 2.21 3.26
C LYS A 17 -21.85 2.32 4.59
N ASP A 18 -22.58 2.66 5.67
CA ASP A 18 -22.11 2.73 7.07
C ASP A 18 -21.54 1.40 7.63
N GLU A 19 -21.96 0.25 7.10
CA GLU A 19 -21.56 -1.07 7.59
C GLU A 19 -20.04 -1.31 7.45
N GLY A 20 -19.45 -0.91 6.32
CA GLY A 20 -18.01 -1.01 6.12
C GLY A 20 -17.21 -0.10 7.07
N ALA A 21 -17.77 1.06 7.44
CA ALA A 21 -17.12 1.99 8.37
C ALA A 21 -17.00 1.40 9.79
N LEU A 22 -17.97 0.58 10.23
CA LEU A 22 -17.93 -0.08 11.53
C LEU A 22 -16.85 -1.17 11.59
N GLU A 23 -16.74 -1.99 10.54
CA GLU A 23 -15.72 -3.04 10.47
C GLU A 23 -14.31 -2.45 10.41
N LEU A 24 -14.11 -1.40 9.60
CA LEU A 24 -12.86 -0.65 9.56
C LEU A 24 -12.48 -0.09 10.92
N ARG A 25 -13.42 0.58 11.60
CA ARG A 25 -13.21 1.11 12.96
C ARG A 25 -12.80 -0.01 13.92
N THR A 26 -13.50 -1.14 13.89
CA THR A 26 -13.23 -2.27 14.77
C THR A 26 -11.83 -2.84 14.53
N ALA A 27 -11.42 -3.02 13.26
CA ALA A 27 -10.09 -3.48 12.91
C ALA A 27 -8.99 -2.52 13.41
N CYS A 28 -9.21 -1.21 13.25
CA CYS A 28 -8.30 -0.17 13.76
C CYS A 28 -8.19 -0.16 15.28
N GLU A 29 -9.31 -0.28 16.00
CA GLU A 29 -9.35 -0.18 17.47
C GLU A 29 -8.87 -1.45 18.18
N THR A 30 -8.84 -2.60 17.50
CA THR A 30 -8.49 -3.90 18.11
C THR A 30 -7.11 -4.41 17.70
N ILE A 31 -6.85 -4.55 16.41
CA ILE A 31 -5.62 -5.17 15.87
C ILE A 31 -4.68 -4.10 15.32
N GLY A 32 -5.22 -3.01 14.77
CA GLY A 32 -4.47 -1.93 14.12
C GLY A 32 -3.97 -2.26 12.72
N PHE A 33 -4.24 -3.47 12.21
CA PHE A 33 -3.85 -3.95 10.89
C PHE A 33 -4.98 -4.75 10.24
N TYR A 34 -5.08 -4.68 8.91
CA TYR A 34 -6.07 -5.37 8.09
C TYR A 34 -5.61 -5.43 6.63
N PHE A 35 -6.20 -6.31 5.84
CA PHE A 35 -6.08 -6.34 4.39
C PHE A 35 -7.31 -5.71 3.74
N LEU A 36 -7.13 -5.16 2.54
CA LEU A 36 -8.22 -4.71 1.68
C LEU A 36 -8.37 -5.68 0.51
N GLU A 37 -9.61 -5.99 0.16
CA GLU A 37 -9.96 -6.77 -1.04
C GLU A 37 -10.95 -6.01 -1.92
N ASN A 38 -11.16 -6.49 -3.14
CA ASN A 38 -12.06 -5.90 -4.13
C ASN A 38 -11.73 -4.42 -4.45
N TYR A 39 -10.44 -4.05 -4.40
CA TYR A 39 -9.94 -2.71 -4.67
C TYR A 39 -9.49 -2.52 -6.13
N GLU A 40 -9.53 -3.56 -6.95
CA GLU A 40 -8.96 -3.61 -8.30
C GLU A 40 -9.59 -2.60 -9.26
N GLU A 41 -10.86 -2.25 -9.04
CA GLU A 41 -11.54 -1.18 -9.81
C GLU A 41 -10.94 0.20 -9.53
N LEU A 42 -10.41 0.42 -8.32
CA LEU A 42 -9.79 1.68 -7.90
C LEU A 42 -8.29 1.72 -8.21
N LEU A 43 -7.63 0.56 -8.17
CA LEU A 43 -6.21 0.41 -8.42
C LEU A 43 -5.95 -0.71 -9.43
N PRO A 44 -5.95 -0.39 -10.74
CA PRO A 44 -5.72 -1.37 -11.78
C PRO A 44 -4.39 -2.11 -11.60
N GLN A 45 -4.38 -3.42 -11.83
CA GLN A 45 -3.19 -4.27 -11.70
C GLN A 45 -2.02 -3.82 -12.61
N SER A 46 -2.32 -3.19 -13.75
CA SER A 46 -1.31 -2.61 -14.63
C SER A 46 -0.54 -1.46 -13.97
N VAL A 47 -1.22 -0.64 -13.15
CA VAL A 47 -0.60 0.45 -12.39
C VAL A 47 0.31 -0.13 -11.31
N VAL A 48 -0.17 -1.10 -10.54
CA VAL A 48 0.62 -1.78 -9.49
C VAL A 48 1.87 -2.41 -10.11
N LYS A 49 1.71 -3.16 -11.20
CA LYS A 49 2.82 -3.80 -11.92
C LYS A 49 3.83 -2.76 -12.41
N GLY A 50 3.38 -1.70 -13.07
CA GLY A 50 4.27 -0.65 -13.55
C GLY A 50 5.03 0.05 -12.43
N MET A 51 4.39 0.25 -11.27
CA MET A 51 5.02 0.84 -10.09
C MET A 51 6.11 -0.08 -9.50
N LEU A 52 5.85 -1.38 -9.43
CA LEU A 52 6.83 -2.38 -8.98
C LEU A 52 8.02 -2.50 -9.95
N GLU A 53 7.77 -2.50 -11.26
CA GLU A 53 8.81 -2.52 -12.29
C GLU A 53 9.67 -1.26 -12.24
N ALA A 54 9.06 -0.08 -12.09
CA ALA A 54 9.77 1.18 -11.93
C ALA A 54 10.61 1.21 -10.65
N SER A 55 10.06 0.71 -9.53
CA SER A 55 10.79 0.59 -8.26
C SER A 55 12.01 -0.33 -8.41
N ALA A 56 11.84 -1.50 -9.04
CA ALA A 56 12.95 -2.43 -9.29
C ALA A 56 14.04 -1.80 -10.15
N ALA A 57 13.65 -1.09 -11.22
CA ALA A 57 14.59 -0.38 -12.10
C ALA A 57 15.35 0.72 -11.35
N ALA A 58 14.66 1.51 -10.52
CA ALA A 58 15.29 2.55 -9.71
C ALA A 58 16.31 1.97 -8.73
N HIS A 59 15.99 0.87 -8.04
CA HIS A 59 16.92 0.24 -7.09
C HIS A 59 18.16 -0.36 -7.77
N ALA A 60 18.02 -0.82 -9.01
CA ALA A 60 19.10 -1.39 -9.81
C ALA A 60 20.10 -0.34 -10.33
N LEU A 61 19.80 0.95 -10.24
CA LEU A 61 20.73 2.01 -10.62
C LEU A 61 21.96 2.04 -9.69
N PRO A 62 23.13 2.47 -10.21
CA PRO A 62 24.31 2.72 -9.39
C PRO A 62 23.99 3.70 -8.25
N THR A 63 24.65 3.53 -7.12
CA THR A 63 24.42 4.36 -5.92
C THR A 63 24.61 5.84 -6.23
N GLU A 64 25.62 6.19 -7.02
CA GLU A 64 25.95 7.58 -7.38
C GLU A 64 24.78 8.26 -8.12
N HIS A 65 24.02 7.51 -8.92
CA HIS A 65 22.84 8.03 -9.61
C HIS A 65 21.64 8.20 -8.67
N LYS A 66 21.49 7.30 -7.68
CA LYS A 66 20.39 7.39 -6.70
C LYS A 66 20.60 8.52 -5.71
N GLU A 67 21.86 8.85 -5.39
CA GLU A 67 22.22 9.97 -4.52
C GLU A 67 21.83 11.33 -5.10
N GLU A 68 21.68 11.46 -6.42
CA GLU A 68 21.12 12.67 -7.06
C GLU A 68 19.66 12.94 -6.65
N TRP A 69 18.96 11.91 -6.14
CA TRP A 69 17.57 11.99 -5.70
C TRP A 69 17.42 12.08 -4.19
N TRP A 70 18.47 12.47 -3.45
CA TRP A 70 18.48 12.45 -1.99
C TRP A 70 17.23 13.07 -1.36
N LEU A 71 16.82 12.51 -0.21
CA LEU A 71 15.69 12.99 0.57
C LEU A 71 15.77 14.51 0.78
N ASN A 72 14.73 15.22 0.33
CA ASN A 72 14.65 16.67 0.43
C ASN A 72 13.76 17.10 1.62
N GLY A 73 13.59 18.41 1.81
CA GLY A 73 12.76 18.97 2.89
C GLY A 73 11.26 18.68 2.78
N SER A 74 10.83 17.88 1.80
CA SER A 74 9.46 17.37 1.63
C SER A 74 9.38 15.85 1.84
N ASP A 75 10.35 15.25 2.55
CA ASP A 75 10.44 13.82 2.84
C ASP A 75 10.28 12.94 1.58
N SER A 76 10.75 13.45 0.45
CA SER A 76 10.70 12.78 -0.84
C SER A 76 12.11 12.62 -1.39
N GLY A 77 12.45 11.42 -1.83
CA GLY A 77 13.75 11.11 -2.41
C GLY A 77 14.27 9.72 -2.07
N PHE A 78 15.51 9.46 -2.46
CA PHE A 78 16.27 8.27 -2.10
C PHE A 78 16.78 8.39 -0.66
N MET A 79 16.57 7.32 0.10
CA MET A 79 17.17 7.11 1.40
C MET A 79 17.82 5.72 1.38
N PRO A 80 19.13 5.59 1.60
CA PRO A 80 19.77 4.28 1.71
C PRO A 80 19.23 3.55 2.94
N VAL A 81 18.99 2.25 2.80
CA VAL A 81 18.47 1.35 3.84
C VAL A 81 19.61 0.54 4.44
#